data_AF-A0A329J5F0-F1
#
_entry.id   AF-A0A329J5F0-F1
#
_cell.length_a   1.000
_cell.length_b   1.000
_cell.length_c   1.000
_cell.angle_alpha   90.00
_cell.angle_beta   90.00
_cell.angle_gamma   90.00
#
_symmetry.space_group_name_H-M   'P 1'
#
loop_
_entity.id
_entity.type
_entity.pdbx_description
1 polymer ?
#
loop_
_entity_poly.entity_id
_entity_poly.type
_entity_poly.pdbx_seq_one_letter_code
_entity_poly.pdbx_strand_id
1 'polypeptide(L)' 'MLESLANIRLDLEKTAVHFEELSQALAGHLVFSSHRALNIPTDDIPSKIKSIDSVAEVLRAAAARMGSPGP' A
#
# COMPACT_ATOMS: atom_id res chain seq x y z
N MET A 1 0.07 -7.05 -28.03
CA MET A 1 1.12 -6.48 -27.14
C MET A 1 0.60 -5.36 -26.23
N LEU A 2 -0.43 -4.59 -26.63
CA LEU A 2 -1.15 -3.65 -25.75
C LEU A 2 -1.83 -4.31 -24.52
N GLU A 3 -2.30 -5.55 -24.64
CA GLU A 3 -2.87 -6.31 -23.52
C GLU A 3 -1.88 -6.47 -22.35
N SER A 4 -0.59 -6.67 -22.63
CA SER A 4 0.41 -6.85 -21.57
C SER A 4 0.61 -5.57 -20.76
N LEU A 5 0.65 -4.41 -21.41
CA LEU A 5 0.85 -3.12 -20.74
C LEU A 5 -0.38 -2.72 -19.92
N ALA A 6 -1.59 -2.98 -20.44
CA ALA A 6 -2.83 -2.78 -19.71
C ALA A 6 -2.97 -3.73 -18.51
N ASN A 7 -2.58 -5.00 -18.66
CA ASN A 7 -2.57 -5.97 -17.57
C ASN A 7 -1.55 -5.60 -16.48
N ILE A 8 -0.33 -5.21 -16.85
CA ILE A 8 0.68 -4.76 -15.88
C ILE A 8 0.18 -3.53 -15.12
N ARG A 9 -0.44 -2.55 -15.81
CA ARG A 9 -1.03 -1.37 -15.14
C ARG A 9 -2.09 -1.79 -14.11
N LEU A 10 -3.01 -2.67 -14.51
CA LEU A 10 -4.08 -3.16 -13.64
C LEU A 10 -3.51 -3.92 -12.43
N ASP A 11 -2.48 -4.72 -12.62
CA ASP A 11 -1.84 -5.48 -11.55
C ASP A 11 -1.14 -4.55 -10.54
N LEU A 12 -0.50 -3.48 -11.02
CA LEU A 12 0.08 -2.44 -10.15
C LEU A 12 -0.99 -1.72 -9.34
N GLU A 13 -2.12 -1.34 -9.97
CA GLU A 13 -3.25 -0.70 -9.29
C GLU A 13 -3.87 -1.60 -8.21
N LYS A 14 -4.12 -2.88 -8.54
CA LYS A 14 -4.64 -3.86 -7.58
C LYS A 14 -3.69 -4.09 -6.41
N THR A 15 -2.39 -4.22 -6.70
CA THR A 15 -1.38 -4.42 -5.66
C THR A 15 -1.32 -3.21 -4.73
N ALA A 16 -1.45 -1.99 -5.26
CA ALA A 16 -1.53 -0.78 -4.43
C ALA A 16 -2.73 -0.82 -3.47
N VAL A 17 -3.91 -1.24 -3.95
CA VAL A 17 -5.10 -1.41 -3.10
C VAL A 17 -4.85 -2.41 -1.97
N HIS A 18 -4.24 -3.55 -2.26
CA HIS A 18 -3.92 -4.55 -1.23
C HIS A 18 -2.95 -4.03 -0.16
N PHE A 19 -2.01 -3.16 -0.53
CA PHE A 19 -1.14 -2.50 0.44
C PHE A 19 -1.90 -1.52 1.33
N GLU A 20 -2.88 -0.79 0.79
CA GLU A 20 -3.74 0.09 1.60
C GLU A 20 -4.62 -0.68 2.58
N GLU A 21 -5.21 -1.79 2.12
CA GLU A 21 -6.00 -2.70 2.97
C GLU A 21 -5.14 -3.23 4.13
N LEU A 22 -3.90 -3.62 3.84
CA LEU A 22 -2.93 -4.07 4.85
C LEU A 22 -2.56 -2.95 5.82
N SER A 23 -2.32 -1.73 5.32
CA SER A 23 -2.03 -0.55 6.13
C SER A 23 -3.16 -0.26 7.11
N GLN A 24 -4.41 -0.30 6.63
CA GLN A 24 -5.60 -0.10 7.45
C GLN A 24 -5.78 -1.20 8.50
N ALA A 25 -5.52 -2.47 8.15
CA ALA A 25 -5.54 -3.57 9.11
C ALA A 25 -4.49 -3.39 10.22
N LEU A 26 -3.27 -2.99 9.87
CA LEU A 26 -2.20 -2.70 10.84
C LEU A 26 -2.56 -1.52 11.75
N ALA A 27 -3.17 -0.46 11.21
CA ALA A 27 -3.67 0.65 12.02
C ALA A 27 -4.74 0.17 13.02
N GLY A 28 -5.65 -0.71 12.60
CA GLY A 28 -6.63 -1.35 13.48
C GLY A 28 -5.97 -2.16 14.60
N HIS A 29 -4.94 -2.94 14.28
CA HIS A 29 -4.17 -3.70 15.28
C HIS A 29 -3.41 -2.80 16.26
N LEU A 30 -2.85 -1.68 15.79
CA LEU A 30 -2.18 -0.69 16.63
C LEU A 30 -3.17 -0.10 17.65
N VAL A 31 -4.32 0.39 17.17
CA VAL A 31 -5.38 0.95 18.03
C VAL A 31 -5.83 -0.09 19.06
N PHE A 32 -6.12 -1.30 18.64
CA PHE A 32 -6.52 -2.39 19.54
C PHE A 32 -5.46 -2.68 20.62
N SER A 33 -4.18 -2.73 20.23
CA SER A 33 -3.07 -3.02 21.14
C SER A 33 -2.85 -1.90 22.16
N SER A 34 -2.97 -0.64 21.73
CA SER A 34 -2.89 0.53 22.60
C SER A 34 -4.01 0.56 23.65
N HIS A 35 -5.24 0.19 23.27
CA HIS A 35 -6.37 0.16 24.22
C HIS A 35 -6.29 -0.98 25.23
N ARG A 36 -5.65 -2.09 24.89
CA ARG A 36 -5.55 -3.27 25.78
C ARG A 36 -4.30 -3.29 26.65
N ALA A 37 -3.46 -2.25 26.61
CA ALA A 37 -2.16 -2.20 27.30
C ALA A 37 -1.35 -3.49 27.09
N LEU A 38 -1.46 -4.08 25.89
CA LEU A 38 -0.64 -5.21 25.53
C LEU A 38 0.78 -4.67 25.45
N ASN A 39 1.70 -5.21 26.28
CA ASN A 39 3.14 -4.94 26.23
C ASN A 39 3.77 -5.51 24.94
N ILE A 40 3.09 -5.38 23.81
CA ILE A 40 3.62 -5.66 22.49
C ILE A 40 4.45 -4.44 22.12
N PRO A 41 5.73 -4.60 21.72
CA PRO A 41 6.52 -3.50 21.17
C PRO A 41 5.82 -2.95 19.92
N THR A 42 5.04 -1.88 20.06
CA THR A 42 4.30 -1.25 18.96
C THR A 42 5.10 -0.16 18.26
N ASP A 43 6.31 0.16 18.76
CA ASP A 43 7.11 1.31 18.32
C ASP A 43 7.49 1.24 16.83
N ASP A 44 7.49 0.05 16.25
CA ASP A 44 7.79 -0.18 14.83
C ASP A 44 6.54 -0.20 13.93
N ILE A 45 5.33 -0.35 14.49
CA ILE A 45 4.10 -0.49 13.69
C ILE A 45 3.78 0.81 12.89
N PRO A 46 3.84 2.02 13.48
CA PRO A 46 3.63 3.26 12.70
C PRO A 46 4.64 3.44 11.55
N SER A 47 5.89 3.02 11.75
CA SER A 47 6.94 3.07 10.72
C SER A 47 6.62 2.09 9.56
N LYS A 48 6.14 0.89 9.89
CA LYS A 48 5.70 -0.10 8.90
C LYS A 48 4.49 0.36 8.11
N ILE A 49 3.48 0.95 8.77
CA ILE A 49 2.30 1.54 8.12
C ILE A 49 2.75 2.59 7.09
N LYS A 50 3.61 3.53 7.49
CA LYS A 50 4.12 4.58 6.59
C LYS A 50 4.91 4.00 5.41
N SER A 51 5.68 2.95 5.64
CA SER A 51 6.45 2.27 4.59
C SER A 51 5.53 1.58 3.57
N ILE A 52 4.45 0.95 4.05
CA ILE A 52 3.42 0.32 3.21
C ILE A 52 2.67 1.36 2.38
N ASP A 53 2.25 2.47 3.00
CA ASP A 53 1.57 3.56 2.29
C ASP A 53 2.45 4.11 1.15
N SER A 54 3.74 4.32 1.42
CA SER A 54 4.72 4.76 0.41
C SER A 54 4.85 3.78 -0.76
N VAL A 55 4.84 2.47 -0.50
CA VAL A 55 4.85 1.45 -1.57
C VAL A 55 3.58 1.54 -2.42
N ALA A 56 2.41 1.70 -1.82
CA ALA A 56 1.15 1.86 -2.55
C ALA A 56 1.18 3.11 -3.46
N GLU A 57 1.72 4.23 -2.98
CA GLU A 57 1.92 5.45 -3.78
C GLU A 57 2.86 5.22 -4.97
N VAL A 58 3.99 4.52 -4.76
CA VAL A 58 4.94 4.19 -5.83
C VAL A 58 4.30 3.33 -6.92
N LEU A 59 3.50 2.33 -6.54
CA LEU A 59 2.79 1.46 -7.48
C LEU A 59 1.78 2.24 -8.31
N ARG A 60 1.01 3.15 -7.68
CA ARG A 60 0.07 4.04 -8.40
C ARG A 60 0.79 4.98 -9.36
N ALA A 61 1.89 5.58 -8.91
CA ALA A 61 2.68 6.47 -9.76
C ALA A 61 3.26 5.70 -10.97
N ALA A 62 3.68 4.45 -10.77
CA ALA A 62 4.11 3.58 -11.87
C ALA A 62 2.97 3.27 -12.85
N ALA A 63 1.80 2.88 -12.36
CA ALA A 63 0.62 2.64 -13.19
C ALA A 63 0.18 3.89 -13.97
N ALA A 64 0.19 5.06 -13.33
CA ALA A 64 -0.19 6.33 -13.95
C ALA A 64 0.74 6.72 -15.11
N ARG A 65 2.06 6.52 -14.95
CA ARG A 65 3.03 6.76 -16.04
C ARG A 65 2.82 5.85 -17.25
N MET A 66 2.21 4.68 -17.06
CA MET A 66 1.87 3.75 -18.14
C MET A 66 0.56 4.12 -18.86
N GLY A 67 -0.28 4.98 -18.26
CA GLY A 67 -1.54 5.45 -18.82
C GLY A 67 -1.44 6.80 -19.56
N SER A 68 -0.37 7.57 -19.35
CA SER A 68 -0.13 8.80 -20.11
C SER A 68 0.46 8.47 -21.48
N PRO A 69 -0.13 8.92 -22.61
CA PRO A 69 0.63 8.98 -23.85
C PRO A 69 1.85 9.86 -23.59
N GLY A 70 3.03 9.39 -23.99
CA GLY A 70 4.26 10.19 -23.92
C GLY A 70 4.10 11.49 -24.72
N PRO A 71 4.96 12.51 -24.46
CA PRO A 71 4.97 13.74 -25.27
C PRO A 71 5.20 13.46 -26.75
#